data_AF-A0A2N2G2W7-F1
#
_entry.id   AF-A0A2N2G2W7-F1
#
_cell.length_a   1.000
_cell.length_b   1.000
_cell.length_c   1.000
_cell.angle_alpha   90.00
_cell.angle_beta   90.00
_cell.angle_gamma   90.00
#
_symmetry.space_group_name_H-M   'P 1'
#
loop_
_entity.id
_entity.type
_entity.pdbx_description
1 polymer ?
#
loop_
_entity_poly.entity_id
_entity_poly.type
_entity_poly.pdbx_seq_one_letter_code
_entity_poly.pdbx_strand_id
1 'polypeptide(L)' 'MKIKIVRFDINKQPQQKEFEYEVSHSRLLDALHEIKTKQDNSLTFRQGCGSGVCGSCAVRVNG' A
#
# COMPACT_ATOMS: atom_id res chain seq x y z
N MET A 1 1.14 14.34 -0.33
CA MET A 1 2.29 13.61 -0.91
C MET A 1 1.76 12.60 -1.90
N LYS A 2 2.46 12.33 -3.01
CA LYS A 2 2.05 11.31 -3.97
C LYS A 2 2.90 10.05 -3.81
N ILE A 3 2.25 8.89 -3.81
CA ILE A 3 2.94 7.60 -3.81
C ILE A 3 2.41 6.71 -4.93
N LYS A 4 3.29 5.89 -5.51
CA LYS A 4 2.96 4.93 -6.56
C LYS A 4 3.00 3.52 -5.99
N ILE A 5 1.97 2.72 -6.29
CA ILE A 5 1.85 1.34 -5.81
C ILE A 5 1.60 0.41 -6.99
N VAL A 6 2.40 -0.66 -7.08
CA VAL A 6 2.18 -1.74 -8.04
C VAL A 6 1.03 -2.62 -7.56
N ARG A 7 0.03 -2.82 -8.41
CA ARG A 7 -1.18 -3.60 -8.14
C ARG A 7 -1.27 -4.79 -9.08
N PHE A 8 -1.79 -5.89 -8.55
CA PHE A 8 -2.03 -7.13 -9.29
C PHE A 8 -3.29 -7.79 -8.74
N ASP A 9 -4.19 -8.23 -9.64
CA ASP A 9 -5.38 -9.01 -9.30
C ASP A 9 -5.56 -10.11 -10.35
N ILE A 10 -5.32 -11.37 -9.98
CA ILE A 10 -5.38 -12.49 -10.91
C ILE A 10 -6.76 -12.68 -11.56
N ASN A 11 -7.84 -12.25 -10.91
CA ASN A 11 -9.21 -12.46 -11.39
C ASN A 11 -9.71 -11.33 -12.28
N LYS A 12 -9.17 -10.11 -12.11
CA LYS A 12 -9.61 -8.92 -12.86
C LYS A 12 -8.58 -8.40 -13.84
N GLN A 13 -7.33 -8.28 -13.40
CA GLN A 13 -6.24 -7.68 -14.15
C GLN A 13 -4.93 -8.44 -13.83
N PRO A 14 -4.64 -9.52 -14.58
CA PRO A 14 -3.49 -10.39 -14.34
C PRO A 14 -2.15 -9.75 -14.73
N GLN A 15 -2.13 -8.45 -15.02
CA GLN A 15 -0.93 -7.69 -15.31
C GLN A 15 -0.67 -6.72 -14.16
N GLN A 16 0.60 -6.61 -13.77
CA GLN A 16 1.01 -5.59 -12.83
C GLN A 16 0.81 -4.20 -13.44
N LYS A 17 0.18 -3.30 -12.67
CA LYS A 17 -0.01 -1.90 -13.06
C LYS A 17 0.30 -0.98 -11.89
N GLU A 18 0.86 0.18 -12.21
CA GLU A 18 1.09 1.24 -11.23
C GLU A 18 -0.14 2.11 -11.07
N PHE A 19 -0.49 2.41 -9.82
CA PHE A 19 -1.52 3.37 -9.46
C PHE A 19 -0.91 4.45 -8.58
N GLU A 20 -1.28 5.70 -8.82
CA GLU A 20 -0.84 6.85 -8.04
C GLU A 20 -1.94 7.26 -7.05
N TYR A 21 -1.53 7.53 -5.80
CA TYR A 21 -2.43 7.96 -4.73
C TYR A 21 -1.89 9.21 -4.06
N GLU A 22 -2.80 10.06 -3.60
CA GLU A 22 -2.47 11.23 -2.80
C GLU A 22 -2.70 10.92 -1.31
N VAL A 23 -1.65 11.08 -0.50
CA VAL A 23 -1.66 10.74 0.93
C VAL A 23 -1.17 11.90 1.77
N SER A 24 -1.67 11.98 3.00
CA SER A 24 -1.33 13.02 3.97
C SER A 24 -0.29 12.56 5.00
N HIS A 25 -0.17 11.25 5.23
CA HIS A 25 0.74 10.70 6.24
C HIS A 25 2.15 10.45 5.69
N SER A 26 3.16 10.69 6.54
CA SER A 26 4.57 10.43 6.23
C SER A 26 4.98 8.98 6.48
N ARG A 27 4.42 8.32 7.49
CA ARG A 27 4.65 6.90 7.76
C ARG A 27 3.91 6.05 6.73
N LEU A 28 4.64 5.22 5.99
CA LEU A 28 4.09 4.43 4.88
C LEU A 28 2.90 3.56 5.30
N LEU A 29 2.95 2.93 6.48
CA LEU A 29 1.83 2.10 6.96
C LEU A 29 0.55 2.92 7.14
N ASP A 30 0.64 4.15 7.64
CA ASP A 30 -0.54 5.03 7.80
C ASP A 30 -1.05 5.51 6.46
N ALA A 31 -0.15 5.82 5.53
CA ALA A 31 -0.52 6.16 4.16
C ALA A 31 -1.27 5.00 3.47
N LEU A 32 -0.81 3.76 3.65
CA LEU A 32 -1.49 2.58 3.12
C LEU A 32 -2.89 2.38 3.72
N HIS A 33 -3.05 2.62 5.01
CA HIS A 33 -4.36 2.64 5.67
C HIS A 33 -5.26 3.77 5.16
N GLU A 34 -4.71 4.97 4.97
CA GLU A 34 -5.42 6.12 4.43
C GLU A 34 -6.01 5.80 3.05
N ILE A 35 -5.20 5.26 2.11
CA ILE A 35 -5.77 4.95 0.79
C ILE A 35 -6.76 3.79 0.90
N LYS A 36 -6.49 2.75 1.70
CA LYS A 36 -7.45 1.64 1.87
C LYS A 36 -8.81 2.10 2.43
N THR A 37 -8.80 3.05 3.35
CA THR A 37 -10.03 3.48 4.04
C THR A 37 -10.77 4.59 3.29
N LYS A 38 -10.06 5.44 2.54
CA LYS A 38 -10.65 6.67 1.97
C LYS A 38 -10.67 6.72 0.43
N GLN A 39 -9.82 5.97 -0.26
CA GLN A 39 -9.62 6.13 -1.71
C GLN A 39 -9.86 4.83 -2.49
N ASP A 40 -9.32 3.71 -2.01
CA ASP A 40 -9.37 2.42 -2.69
C ASP A 40 -9.37 1.26 -1.69
N ASN A 41 -10.56 0.78 -1.35
CA ASN A 41 -10.76 -0.31 -0.41
C ASN A 41 -10.19 -1.67 -0.86
N SER A 42 -9.88 -1.83 -2.16
CA SER A 42 -9.31 -3.05 -2.72
C SER A 42 -7.80 -3.16 -2.49
N LEU A 43 -7.14 -2.08 -2.06
CA LEU A 43 -5.72 -2.13 -1.70
C LEU A 43 -5.50 -3.15 -0.58
N THR A 44 -4.56 -4.07 -0.80
CA THR A 44 -4.28 -5.18 0.11
C THR A 44 -2.79 -5.20 0.42
N PHE A 45 -2.45 -5.28 1.70
CA PHE A 45 -1.09 -5.34 2.23
C PHE A 45 -1.11 -6.10 3.56
N ARG A 46 0.06 -6.58 4.01
CA ARG A 46 0.19 -7.25 5.30
C ARG A 46 0.59 -6.25 6.39
N GLN A 47 0.03 -6.44 7.57
CA GLN A 47 0.39 -5.72 8.79
C GLN A 47 0.28 -6.66 9.98
N GLY A 48 1.21 -6.51 10.93
CA GLY A 48 1.13 -7.11 12.27
C GLY A 48 1.19 -6.01 13.33
N CYS A 49 2.31 -5.92 14.05
CA CYS A 49 2.48 -5.05 15.23
C CYS A 49 2.34 -3.54 14.99
N GLY A 50 2.60 -3.05 13.76
CA GLY A 50 2.59 -1.62 13.47
C GLY A 50 3.72 -0.81 14.13
N SER A 51 4.66 -1.44 14.86
CA SER A 51 5.79 -0.80 15.56
C SER A 51 7.16 -1.14 14.98
N GLY A 52 7.21 -1.96 13.93
CA GLY A 52 8.47 -2.37 13.28
C GLY A 52 9.13 -3.62 13.86
N VAL A 53 8.57 -4.23 14.91
CA VAL A 53 9.18 -5.39 15.60
C VAL A 53 8.99 -6.71 14.82
N CYS A 54 7.83 -6.94 14.22
CA CYS A 54 7.46 -8.26 13.68
C CYS A 54 7.79 -8.46 12.19
N GLY A 55 8.22 -7.43 11.47
CA GLY A 55 8.52 -7.51 10.03
C GLY A 55 7.33 -7.75 9.09
N SER A 56 6.09 -7.86 9.57
CA SER A 56 4.94 -8.24 8.74
C SER A 56 4.58 -7.24 7.64
N CYS A 57 4.93 -5.96 7.80
CA CYS A 57 4.68 -4.91 6.80
C CYS A 57 5.93 -4.57 5.97
N ALA A 58 6.85 -5.53 5.80
CA ALA A 58 7.99 -5.37 4.91
C ALA A 58 7.55 -5.23 3.45
N VAL A 59 8.03 -4.18 2.79
CA VAL A 59 7.77 -3.86 1.38
C VAL A 59 9.00 -3.20 0.75
N ARG A 60 9.08 -3.21 -0.58
CA ARG A 60 10.08 -2.45 -1.34
C ARG A 60 9.62 -1.00 -1.50
N VAL A 61 10.52 -0.05 -1.27
CA VAL A 61 10.24 1.39 -1.35
C VAL A 61 11.38 2.07 -2.09
N ASN A 62 11.08 2.71 -3.20
CA ASN A 62 12.05 3.38 -4.08
C ASN A 62 13.22 2.47 -4.54
N GLY A 63 12.95 1.15 -4.75
CA GLY A 63 13.90 0.15 -5.27
C GLY A 63 13.31 -1.27 -5.33
#